data_AF-A0A016C0H5-F1
#
_entry.id   AF-A0A016C0H5-F1
#
_cell.length_a   1.000
_cell.length_b   1.000
_cell.length_c   1.000
_cell.angle_alpha   90.00
_cell.angle_beta   90.00
_cell.angle_gamma   90.00
#
_symmetry.space_group_name_H-M   'P 1'
#
loop_
_entity.id
_entity.type
_entity.pdbx_description
1 polymer ?
#
loop_
_entity_poly.entity_id
_entity_poly.type
_entity_poly.pdbx_seq_one_letter_code
_entity_poly.pdbx_strand_id
1 'polypeptide(L)'
;MLDFRKQFQEIIEQSYIPFNIDKTATSDVWSNIYKLVLPNIPEKLFRYRRIDDKGYTIESFKSKTISLCHAGMFPDKYDSYLYIDQDKIHKDLKNALKDALRITLSHITQKSPEIRAEKATKICYYRECGYTDEQIIDKILTDDYVDFCNNIGAAIKKQESRFRNPRNSAKIACFTESVQSKYMWDRYADGYKGFALEYDLRRCIFKYNSLGMSVNLFPVIYTDLRPDVTLDEGNIHTYEYFKQIGDKNWLSFLSSIISVNQLYWYRVYLYKDRKEYEYEHEWRMIYYNLEDENDYVAIPDVGCLKAIYYGPDISQKDKQELHQIAVEKGLKEYDVDLDTGSRRYDLRVTAIK
;
A
#
# COMPACT_ATOMS: atom_id res chain seq x y z
N MET A 1 -0.43 24.87 -13.39
CA MET A 1 0.46 23.73 -13.14
C MET A 1 -0.35 22.77 -12.27
N LEU A 2 -0.63 21.53 -12.71
CA LEU A 2 -1.36 20.58 -11.86
C LEU A 2 -0.55 20.34 -10.58
N ASP A 3 -1.25 20.27 -9.43
CA ASP A 3 -0.67 19.82 -8.17
C ASP A 3 0.07 18.47 -8.36
N PHE A 4 1.30 18.37 -7.86
CA PHE A 4 2.16 17.20 -8.01
C PHE A 4 1.47 15.92 -7.50
N ARG A 5 0.76 15.99 -6.37
CA ARG A 5 0.05 14.84 -5.81
C ARG A 5 -1.09 14.38 -6.72
N LYS A 6 -1.77 15.31 -7.38
CA LYS A 6 -2.79 14.98 -8.39
C LYS A 6 -2.19 14.29 -9.62
N GLN A 7 -1.05 14.78 -10.14
CA GLN A 7 -0.35 14.09 -11.24
C GLN A 7 0.11 12.68 -10.83
N PHE A 8 0.60 12.54 -9.59
CA PHE A 8 1.02 11.24 -9.06
C PHE A 8 -0.18 10.29 -8.94
N GLN A 9 -1.31 10.77 -8.43
CA GLN A 9 -2.56 10.00 -8.40
C GLN A 9 -2.97 9.53 -9.80
N GLU A 10 -3.01 10.44 -10.78
CA GLU A 10 -3.37 10.11 -12.17
C GLU A 10 -2.47 9.02 -12.75
N ILE A 11 -1.15 9.11 -12.53
CA ILE A 11 -0.20 8.07 -12.98
C ILE A 11 -0.48 6.73 -12.27
N ILE A 12 -0.67 6.73 -10.96
CA ILE A 12 -0.89 5.50 -10.18
C ILE A 12 -2.21 4.81 -10.57
N GLU A 13 -3.27 5.57 -10.86
CA GLU A 13 -4.58 5.04 -11.24
C GLU A 13 -4.63 4.54 -12.70
N GLN A 14 -3.90 5.19 -13.62
CA GLN A 14 -3.90 4.83 -15.04
C GLN A 14 -2.84 3.78 -15.40
N SER A 15 -1.83 3.61 -14.55
CA SER A 15 -0.75 2.66 -14.80
C SER A 15 -1.18 1.23 -14.48
N TYR A 16 -0.78 0.31 -15.35
CA TYR A 16 -1.05 -1.11 -15.18
C TYR A 16 0.22 -1.92 -15.41
N ILE A 17 0.64 -2.66 -14.38
CA ILE A 17 1.79 -3.55 -14.44
C ILE A 17 1.31 -4.98 -14.15
N PRO A 18 1.12 -5.83 -15.18
CA PRO A 18 0.78 -7.23 -14.96
C PRO A 18 1.86 -7.95 -14.16
N PHE A 19 1.44 -8.82 -13.24
CA PHE A 19 2.36 -9.69 -12.51
C PHE A 19 3.21 -10.63 -13.41
N ASN A 20 2.76 -10.90 -14.64
CA ASN A 20 3.32 -11.92 -15.53
C ASN A 20 4.05 -11.37 -16.77
N ILE A 21 4.33 -10.06 -16.83
CA ILE A 21 5.00 -9.43 -17.99
C ILE A 21 6.54 -9.47 -17.87
N ASP A 22 7.21 -9.42 -19.03
CA ASP A 22 8.65 -9.25 -19.17
C ASP A 22 9.20 -8.08 -18.30
N LYS A 23 10.40 -8.27 -17.74
CA LYS A 23 11.05 -7.30 -16.84
C LYS A 23 11.20 -5.92 -17.48
N THR A 24 11.32 -5.87 -18.81
CA THR A 24 11.53 -4.65 -19.59
C THR A 24 10.31 -3.72 -19.55
N ALA A 25 9.09 -4.22 -19.81
CA ALA A 25 7.88 -3.39 -19.76
C ALA A 25 7.48 -2.99 -18.33
N THR A 26 7.82 -3.81 -17.33
CA THR A 26 7.71 -3.42 -15.91
C THR A 26 8.58 -2.20 -15.60
N SER A 27 9.78 -2.10 -16.21
CA SER A 27 10.71 -0.98 -16.01
C SER A 27 10.18 0.35 -16.54
N ASP A 28 9.42 0.37 -17.65
CA ASP A 28 8.93 1.61 -18.26
C ASP A 28 7.88 2.32 -17.40
N VAL A 29 6.95 1.56 -16.81
CA VAL A 29 5.93 2.13 -15.92
C VAL A 29 6.56 2.69 -14.65
N TRP A 30 7.46 1.94 -14.01
CA TRP A 30 8.21 2.44 -12.85
C TRP A 30 9.06 3.66 -13.20
N SER A 31 9.70 3.67 -14.38
CA SER A 31 10.45 4.83 -14.88
C SER A 31 9.57 6.06 -14.98
N ASN A 32 8.34 5.93 -15.49
CA ASN A 32 7.41 7.06 -15.58
C ASN A 32 6.96 7.57 -14.20
N ILE A 33 6.70 6.68 -13.24
CA ILE A 33 6.42 7.06 -11.86
C ILE A 33 7.62 7.83 -11.27
N TYR A 34 8.83 7.29 -11.39
CA TYR A 34 10.02 7.91 -10.81
C TYR A 34 10.44 9.22 -11.48
N LYS A 35 10.20 9.38 -12.79
CA LYS A 35 10.40 10.68 -13.48
C LYS A 35 9.57 11.79 -12.83
N LEU A 36 8.36 11.48 -12.36
CA LEU A 36 7.54 12.45 -11.63
C LEU A 36 7.96 12.57 -10.17
N VAL A 37 8.16 11.45 -9.46
CA VAL A 37 8.37 11.46 -8.01
C VAL A 37 9.73 12.04 -7.62
N LEU A 38 10.83 11.61 -8.24
CA LEU A 38 12.18 11.94 -7.79
C LEU A 38 12.48 13.44 -7.75
N PRO A 39 12.11 14.26 -8.77
CA PRO A 39 12.36 15.70 -8.73
C PRO A 39 11.50 16.43 -7.70
N ASN A 40 10.39 15.82 -7.26
CA ASN A 40 9.43 16.41 -6.33
C ASN A 40 9.64 15.94 -4.87
N ILE A 41 10.62 15.07 -4.59
CA ILE A 41 10.98 14.72 -3.21
C ILE A 41 11.52 15.98 -2.52
N PRO A 42 10.93 16.43 -1.40
CA PRO A 42 11.40 17.59 -0.65
C PRO A 42 12.84 17.38 -0.17
N GLU A 43 13.60 18.48 -0.12
CA GLU A 43 14.96 18.46 0.45
C GLU A 43 14.96 18.07 1.94
N LYS A 44 13.88 18.41 2.65
CA LYS A 44 13.70 18.13 4.06
C LYS A 44 12.41 17.38 4.29
N LEU A 45 12.55 16.16 4.79
CA LEU A 45 11.43 15.36 5.29
C LEU A 45 11.67 15.07 6.77
N PHE A 46 10.66 15.33 7.59
CA PHE A 46 10.75 15.24 9.03
C PHE A 46 10.04 14.02 9.55
N ARG A 47 10.64 13.38 10.56
CA ARG A 47 10.00 12.31 11.32
C ARG A 47 9.98 12.66 12.80
N TYR A 48 8.78 12.82 13.33
CA TYR A 48 8.52 13.13 14.73
C TYR A 48 8.59 11.87 15.57
N ARG A 49 9.19 11.99 16.75
CA ARG A 49 9.47 10.88 17.65
C ARG A 49 9.20 11.29 19.08
N ARG A 50 8.44 10.45 19.80
CA ARG A 50 8.37 10.48 21.26
C ARG A 50 9.60 9.81 21.86
N ILE A 51 9.99 10.22 23.05
CA ILE A 51 10.94 9.47 23.87
C ILE A 51 10.16 8.34 24.53
N ASP A 52 10.44 7.10 24.14
CA ASP A 52 9.78 5.93 24.73
C ASP A 52 10.54 5.39 25.93
N ASP A 53 9.79 4.92 26.94
CA ASP A 53 10.36 4.38 28.19
C ASP A 53 11.28 3.18 27.98
N LYS A 54 11.15 2.49 26.84
CA LYS A 54 11.96 1.31 26.49
C LYS A 54 13.24 1.68 25.74
N GLY A 55 13.46 2.95 25.41
CA GLY A 55 14.66 3.45 24.74
C GLY A 55 14.80 3.10 23.26
N TYR A 56 13.79 2.50 22.61
CA TYR A 56 13.90 2.05 21.22
C TYR A 56 14.12 3.19 20.23
N THR A 57 13.52 4.34 20.49
CA THR A 57 13.63 5.53 19.65
C THR A 57 15.02 6.13 19.72
N ILE A 58 15.59 6.24 20.93
CA ILE A 58 16.94 6.74 21.12
C ILE A 58 17.95 5.76 20.52
N GLU A 59 17.73 4.45 20.69
CA GLU A 59 18.58 3.43 20.08
C GLU A 59 18.52 3.47 18.54
N SER A 60 17.33 3.65 17.95
CA SER A 60 17.19 3.84 16.49
C SER A 60 17.94 5.07 16.00
N PHE A 61 17.88 6.19 16.74
CA PHE A 61 18.64 7.39 16.45
C PHE A 61 20.16 7.14 16.55
N LYS A 62 20.61 6.51 17.64
CA LYS A 62 22.00 6.14 17.89
C LYS A 62 22.56 5.17 16.85
N SER A 63 21.76 4.22 16.40
CA SER A 63 22.15 3.22 15.40
C SER A 63 21.98 3.70 13.95
N LYS A 64 21.55 4.95 13.72
CA LYS A 64 21.27 5.52 12.39
C LYS A 64 20.32 4.62 11.58
N THR A 65 19.25 4.16 12.21
CA THR A 65 18.23 3.35 11.55
C THR A 65 16.91 4.09 11.46
N ILE A 66 16.09 3.66 10.50
CA ILE A 66 14.70 4.07 10.33
C ILE A 66 13.87 2.86 10.73
N SER A 67 13.07 2.98 11.78
CA SER A 67 12.10 1.95 12.17
C SER A 67 10.87 2.01 11.27
N LEU A 68 10.35 0.86 10.84
CA LEU A 68 9.14 0.73 10.04
C LEU A 68 8.21 -0.29 10.70
N CYS A 69 6.91 -0.18 10.47
CA CYS A 69 5.91 -1.15 10.93
C CYS A 69 4.84 -1.39 9.87
N HIS A 70 4.10 -2.50 9.97
CA HIS A 70 2.94 -2.70 9.09
C HIS A 70 1.80 -1.73 9.48
N ALA A 71 0.90 -1.46 8.54
CA ALA A 71 -0.21 -0.52 8.72
C ALA A 71 -1.16 -0.86 9.88
N GLY A 72 -1.17 -2.12 10.34
CA GLY A 72 -1.93 -2.54 11.53
C GLY A 72 -1.47 -1.87 12.83
N MET A 73 -0.23 -1.40 12.89
CA MET A 73 0.33 -0.70 14.06
C MET A 73 0.04 0.80 14.05
N PHE A 74 -0.63 1.31 13.01
CA PHE A 74 -1.00 2.72 12.96
C PHE A 74 -2.15 3.00 13.95
N PRO A 75 -2.13 4.17 14.63
CA PRO A 75 -3.25 4.57 15.49
C PRO A 75 -4.58 4.69 14.74
N ASP A 76 -4.54 5.03 13.46
CA ASP A 76 -5.72 5.02 12.60
C ASP A 76 -6.01 3.59 12.09
N LYS A 77 -7.11 3.03 12.58
CA LYS A 77 -7.59 1.70 12.18
C LYS A 77 -8.20 1.65 10.78
N TYR A 78 -8.56 2.82 10.24
CA TYR A 78 -9.14 2.97 8.90
C TYR A 78 -8.12 3.45 7.86
N ASP A 79 -6.85 3.64 8.24
CA ASP A 79 -5.77 3.80 7.28
C ASP A 79 -5.63 2.53 6.45
N SER A 80 -5.17 2.66 5.20
CA SER A 80 -4.90 1.51 4.35
C SER A 80 -6.13 0.62 4.11
N TYR A 81 -7.31 1.26 4.03
CA TYR A 81 -8.59 0.62 3.71
C TYR A 81 -9.05 0.98 2.30
N LEU A 82 -9.40 -0.04 1.53
CA LEU A 82 -9.83 0.11 0.14
C LEU A 82 -11.36 0.08 0.02
N TYR A 83 -11.90 0.52 -1.12
CA TYR A 83 -13.31 0.31 -1.46
C TYR A 83 -13.47 -0.89 -2.40
N ILE A 84 -14.48 -1.71 -2.11
CA ILE A 84 -14.79 -2.93 -2.86
C ILE A 84 -16.31 -3.04 -2.98
N ASP A 85 -16.82 -3.01 -4.21
CA ASP A 85 -18.22 -3.26 -4.51
C ASP A 85 -18.45 -4.78 -4.66
N GLN A 86 -18.87 -5.42 -3.55
CA GLN A 86 -19.07 -6.87 -3.49
C GLN A 86 -20.22 -7.33 -4.40
N ASP A 87 -21.28 -6.52 -4.51
CA ASP A 87 -22.44 -6.82 -5.34
C ASP A 87 -22.07 -6.78 -6.81
N LYS A 88 -21.22 -5.81 -7.20
CA LYS A 88 -20.65 -5.75 -8.54
C LYS A 88 -19.79 -6.97 -8.85
N ILE A 89 -18.89 -7.38 -7.95
CA ILE A 89 -18.08 -8.59 -8.18
C ILE A 89 -18.99 -9.81 -8.33
N HIS A 90 -19.97 -9.99 -7.44
CA HIS A 90 -20.92 -11.10 -7.51
C HIS A 90 -21.65 -11.16 -8.85
N LYS A 91 -22.15 -10.01 -9.31
CA LYS A 91 -22.84 -9.87 -10.59
C LYS A 91 -21.92 -10.16 -11.77
N ASP A 92 -20.70 -9.60 -11.77
CA ASP A 92 -19.74 -9.76 -12.85
C ASP A 92 -19.27 -11.21 -12.97
N LEU A 93 -19.01 -11.90 -11.85
CA LEU A 93 -18.67 -13.33 -11.83
C LEU A 93 -19.81 -14.19 -12.38
N LYS A 94 -21.06 -13.93 -11.97
CA LYS A 94 -22.23 -14.65 -12.48
C LYS A 94 -22.38 -14.48 -13.99
N ASN A 95 -22.23 -13.24 -14.48
CA ASN A 95 -22.32 -12.96 -15.92
C ASN A 95 -21.21 -13.64 -16.70
N ALA A 96 -19.95 -13.55 -16.22
CA ALA A 96 -18.81 -14.21 -16.86
C ALA A 96 -18.99 -15.73 -16.96
N LEU A 97 -19.51 -16.37 -15.90
CA LEU A 97 -19.80 -17.80 -15.94
C LEU A 97 -20.97 -18.14 -16.88
N LYS A 98 -22.04 -17.33 -16.91
CA LYS A 98 -23.14 -17.50 -17.87
C LYS A 98 -22.61 -17.47 -19.30
N ASP A 99 -21.79 -16.49 -19.63
CA ASP A 99 -21.24 -16.33 -20.98
C ASP A 99 -20.27 -17.47 -21.34
N ALA A 100 -19.42 -17.90 -20.39
CA ALA A 100 -18.56 -19.07 -20.59
C ALA A 100 -19.36 -20.36 -20.85
N LEU A 101 -20.49 -20.55 -20.17
CA LEU A 101 -21.37 -21.70 -20.38
C LEU A 101 -22.11 -21.62 -21.72
N ARG A 102 -22.54 -20.42 -22.15
CA ARG A 102 -23.10 -20.20 -23.51
C ARG A 102 -22.12 -20.54 -24.61
N ILE A 103 -20.85 -20.14 -24.46
CA ILE A 103 -19.78 -20.51 -25.39
C ILE A 103 -19.60 -22.03 -25.42
N THR A 104 -19.58 -22.68 -24.25
CA THR A 104 -19.46 -24.14 -24.15
C THR A 104 -20.64 -24.85 -24.84
N LEU A 105 -21.87 -24.38 -24.65
CA LEU A 105 -23.07 -24.89 -25.32
C LEU A 105 -23.00 -24.73 -26.84
N SER A 106 -22.51 -23.58 -27.32
CA SER A 106 -22.28 -23.32 -28.74
C SER A 106 -21.26 -24.32 -29.32
N HIS A 107 -20.12 -24.52 -28.64
CA HIS A 107 -19.09 -25.47 -29.06
C HIS A 107 -19.63 -26.90 -29.14
N ILE A 108 -20.42 -27.34 -28.16
CA ILE A 108 -21.07 -28.67 -28.15
C ILE A 108 -22.01 -28.81 -29.35
N THR A 109 -22.82 -27.79 -29.61
CA THR A 109 -23.78 -27.79 -30.74
C THR A 109 -23.06 -27.85 -32.08
N GLN A 110 -21.91 -27.18 -32.20
CA GLN A 110 -21.08 -27.16 -33.40
C GLN A 110 -20.14 -28.37 -33.52
N LYS A 111 -20.13 -29.30 -32.53
CA LYS A 111 -19.20 -30.43 -32.46
C LYS A 111 -17.73 -30.00 -32.59
N SER A 112 -17.37 -28.91 -31.92
CA SER A 112 -16.01 -28.37 -31.93
C SER A 112 -14.99 -29.40 -31.41
N PRO A 113 -13.80 -29.51 -32.02
CA PRO A 113 -12.74 -30.38 -31.52
C PRO A 113 -12.16 -29.93 -30.17
N GLU A 114 -12.47 -28.72 -29.71
CA GLU A 114 -11.96 -28.13 -28.46
C GLU A 114 -12.84 -28.39 -27.22
N ILE A 115 -13.89 -29.21 -27.36
CA ILE A 115 -14.82 -29.50 -26.26
C ILE A 115 -14.14 -30.31 -25.16
N ARG A 116 -14.21 -29.84 -23.91
CA ARG A 116 -13.83 -30.64 -22.73
C ARG A 116 -14.92 -31.67 -22.42
N ALA A 117 -14.58 -32.95 -22.50
CA ALA A 117 -15.51 -34.07 -22.38
C ALA A 117 -16.34 -34.07 -21.08
N GLU A 118 -15.74 -33.74 -19.93
CA GLU A 118 -16.42 -33.76 -18.62
C GLU A 118 -17.61 -32.77 -18.55
N LYS A 119 -17.41 -31.52 -18.98
CA LYS A 119 -18.48 -30.51 -19.01
C LYS A 119 -19.51 -30.80 -20.09
N ALA A 120 -19.08 -31.37 -21.21
CA ALA A 120 -19.97 -31.77 -22.28
C ALA A 120 -20.95 -32.85 -21.84
N THR A 121 -20.50 -33.83 -21.05
CA THR A 121 -21.36 -34.90 -20.53
C THR A 121 -22.52 -34.35 -19.70
N LYS A 122 -22.25 -33.43 -18.76
CA LYS A 122 -23.30 -32.85 -17.90
C LYS A 122 -24.30 -32.01 -18.71
N ILE A 123 -23.81 -31.24 -19.67
CA ILE A 123 -24.65 -30.44 -20.58
C ILE A 123 -25.52 -31.35 -21.46
N CYS A 124 -24.94 -32.38 -22.08
CA CYS A 124 -25.66 -33.34 -22.92
C CYS A 124 -26.73 -34.08 -22.13
N TYR A 125 -26.43 -34.50 -20.89
CA TYR A 125 -27.40 -35.13 -19.99
C TYR A 125 -28.63 -34.24 -19.76
N TYR A 126 -28.44 -32.95 -19.44
CA TYR A 126 -29.59 -32.06 -19.25
C TYR A 126 -30.35 -31.77 -20.55
N ARG A 127 -29.68 -31.73 -21.71
CA ARG A 127 -30.35 -31.62 -23.01
C ARG A 127 -31.25 -32.84 -23.27
N GLU A 128 -30.76 -34.04 -23.00
CA GLU A 128 -31.56 -35.28 -23.10
C GLU A 128 -32.75 -35.29 -22.13
N CYS A 129 -32.60 -34.65 -20.97
CA CYS A 129 -33.71 -34.44 -20.02
C CYS A 129 -34.73 -33.37 -20.47
N GLY A 130 -34.55 -32.74 -21.64
CA GLY A 130 -35.47 -31.76 -22.21
C GLY A 130 -35.32 -30.32 -21.68
N TYR A 131 -34.23 -29.99 -21.00
CA TYR A 131 -33.98 -28.62 -20.54
C TYR A 131 -33.54 -27.71 -21.70
N THR A 132 -34.00 -26.45 -21.67
CA THR A 132 -33.50 -25.40 -22.57
C THR A 132 -32.08 -24.97 -22.19
N ASP A 133 -31.33 -24.40 -23.13
CA ASP A 133 -29.95 -23.96 -22.88
C ASP A 133 -29.84 -22.99 -21.67
N GLU A 134 -30.76 -22.06 -21.49
CA GLU A 134 -30.77 -21.16 -20.32
C GLU A 134 -31.07 -21.89 -19.00
N GLN A 135 -31.98 -22.87 -19.01
CA GLN A 135 -32.22 -23.71 -17.83
C GLN A 135 -31.01 -24.58 -17.48
N ILE A 136 -30.27 -25.06 -18.48
CA ILE A 136 -29.02 -25.81 -18.28
C ILE A 136 -27.96 -24.92 -17.65
N ILE A 137 -27.80 -23.70 -18.15
CA ILE A 137 -26.87 -22.71 -17.59
C ILE A 137 -27.20 -22.44 -16.12
N ASP A 138 -28.45 -22.12 -15.80
CA ASP A 138 -28.86 -21.81 -14.43
C ASP A 138 -28.68 -23.00 -13.47
N LYS A 139 -28.90 -24.24 -13.97
CA LYS A 139 -28.61 -25.46 -13.20
C LYS A 139 -27.13 -25.63 -12.92
N ILE A 140 -26.28 -25.53 -13.94
CA ILE A 140 -24.82 -25.68 -13.76
C ILE A 140 -24.27 -24.60 -12.83
N LEU A 141 -24.74 -23.36 -12.95
CA LEU A 141 -24.36 -22.28 -12.04
C LEU A 141 -24.75 -22.59 -10.59
N THR A 142 -25.95 -23.10 -10.38
CA THR A 142 -26.45 -23.43 -9.04
C THR A 142 -25.75 -24.64 -8.45
N ASP A 143 -25.49 -25.67 -9.25
CA ASP A 143 -24.93 -26.93 -8.77
C ASP A 143 -23.42 -26.85 -8.57
N ASP A 144 -22.69 -26.15 -9.45
CA ASP A 144 -21.22 -26.21 -9.50
C ASP A 144 -20.52 -24.91 -9.06
N TYR A 145 -21.19 -23.75 -9.16
CA TYR A 145 -20.56 -22.43 -8.99
C TYR A 145 -21.24 -21.51 -7.98
N VAL A 146 -22.29 -21.96 -7.30
CA VAL A 146 -23.04 -21.12 -6.35
C VAL A 146 -22.14 -20.62 -5.21
N ASP A 147 -21.30 -21.50 -4.68
CA ASP A 147 -20.36 -21.18 -3.61
C ASP A 147 -19.25 -20.25 -4.10
N PHE A 148 -18.79 -20.40 -5.34
CA PHE A 148 -17.79 -19.50 -5.92
C PHE A 148 -18.29 -18.05 -5.95
N CYS A 149 -19.53 -17.83 -6.40
CA CYS A 149 -20.12 -16.51 -6.43
C CYS A 149 -20.43 -16.01 -5.01
N ASN A 150 -21.11 -16.82 -4.19
CA ASN A 150 -21.63 -16.38 -2.90
C ASN A 150 -20.56 -16.19 -1.82
N ASN A 151 -19.41 -16.88 -1.93
CA ASN A 151 -18.34 -16.76 -0.93
C ASN A 151 -17.49 -15.49 -1.07
N ILE A 152 -17.78 -14.60 -2.03
CA ILE A 152 -17.00 -13.38 -2.28
C ILE A 152 -16.87 -12.51 -1.02
N GLY A 153 -17.96 -12.30 -0.28
CA GLY A 153 -17.95 -11.45 0.92
C GLY A 153 -17.07 -12.04 2.03
N ALA A 154 -17.11 -13.36 2.22
CA ALA A 154 -16.25 -14.05 3.19
C ALA A 154 -14.77 -14.03 2.76
N ALA A 155 -14.51 -14.22 1.46
CA ALA A 155 -13.16 -14.16 0.90
C ALA A 155 -12.55 -12.77 1.06
N ILE A 156 -13.29 -11.71 0.71
CA ILE A 156 -12.85 -10.31 0.86
C ILE A 156 -12.59 -10.00 2.33
N LYS A 157 -13.51 -10.35 3.24
CA LYS A 157 -13.33 -10.10 4.68
C LYS A 157 -12.08 -10.79 5.24
N LYS A 158 -11.78 -12.01 4.78
CA LYS A 158 -10.54 -12.71 5.15
C LYS A 158 -9.30 -11.98 4.62
N GLN A 159 -9.40 -11.34 3.46
CA GLN A 159 -8.32 -10.62 2.81
C GLN A 159 -8.16 -9.17 3.28
N GLU A 160 -9.17 -8.57 3.91
CA GLU A 160 -9.15 -7.18 4.42
C GLU A 160 -7.98 -6.92 5.39
N SER A 161 -7.59 -7.93 6.16
CA SER A 161 -6.44 -7.84 7.08
C SER A 161 -5.08 -8.02 6.40
N ARG A 162 -5.01 -8.41 5.12
CA ARG A 162 -3.75 -8.80 4.44
C ARG A 162 -2.70 -7.69 4.45
N PHE A 163 -3.14 -6.44 4.36
CA PHE A 163 -2.26 -5.27 4.32
C PHE A 163 -1.94 -4.70 5.70
N ARG A 164 -2.66 -5.16 6.72
CA ARG A 164 -2.59 -4.65 8.09
C ARG A 164 -2.04 -5.67 9.08
N ASN A 165 -1.57 -6.82 8.63
CA ASN A 165 -0.90 -7.82 9.47
C ASN A 165 0.60 -7.90 9.08
N PRO A 166 1.47 -8.48 9.91
CA PRO A 166 2.90 -8.45 9.62
C PRO A 166 3.34 -9.37 8.48
N ARG A 167 2.52 -10.35 8.06
CA ARG A 167 2.82 -11.28 6.97
C ARG A 167 2.37 -10.71 5.63
N ASN A 168 3.19 -10.85 4.60
CA ASN A 168 2.87 -10.48 3.21
C ASN A 168 2.43 -9.01 3.04
N SER A 169 2.86 -8.12 3.92
CA SER A 169 2.56 -6.68 3.87
C SER A 169 3.83 -5.85 3.86
N ALA A 170 3.71 -4.59 3.47
CA ALA A 170 4.84 -3.67 3.54
C ALA A 170 5.05 -3.19 4.98
N LYS A 171 6.31 -2.89 5.32
CA LYS A 171 6.64 -2.08 6.49
C LYS A 171 6.78 -0.63 6.06
N ILE A 172 6.22 0.28 6.84
CA ILE A 172 6.05 1.69 6.47
C ILE A 172 6.71 2.60 7.51
N ALA A 173 7.41 3.62 7.03
CA ALA A 173 7.78 4.79 7.82
C ALA A 173 7.18 6.05 7.17
N CYS A 174 6.60 6.90 8.01
CA CYS A 174 5.93 8.12 7.60
C CYS A 174 6.80 9.34 7.91
N PHE A 175 6.80 10.29 6.99
CA PHE A 175 7.52 11.56 7.07
C PHE A 175 6.58 12.69 6.66
N THR A 176 6.89 13.92 7.07
CA THR A 176 6.13 15.12 6.72
C THR A 176 7.05 16.22 6.20
N GLU A 177 6.50 17.11 5.39
CA GLU A 177 7.21 18.27 4.81
C GLU A 177 7.50 19.38 5.83
N SER A 178 6.84 19.39 7.00
CA SER A 178 6.94 20.50 7.96
C SER A 178 7.35 20.07 9.36
N VAL A 179 8.40 20.71 9.88
CA VAL A 179 8.81 20.64 11.30
C VAL A 179 8.04 21.61 12.19
N GLN A 180 7.25 22.52 11.60
CA GLN A 180 6.47 23.53 12.32
C GLN A 180 5.00 23.10 12.51
N SER A 181 4.65 21.86 12.15
CA SER A 181 3.29 21.37 12.31
C SER A 181 3.00 21.08 13.78
N LYS A 182 2.18 21.95 14.38
CA LYS A 182 1.71 21.81 15.75
C LYS A 182 1.03 20.46 16.01
N TYR A 183 0.20 20.02 15.06
CA TYR A 183 -0.46 18.72 15.17
C TYR A 183 0.54 17.56 15.22
N MET A 184 1.61 17.62 14.42
CA MET A 184 2.62 16.56 14.38
C MET A 184 3.42 16.52 15.69
N TRP A 185 3.78 17.68 16.25
CA TRP A 185 4.40 17.76 17.57
C TRP A 185 3.51 17.17 18.67
N ASP A 186 2.24 17.57 18.70
CA ASP A 186 1.28 17.13 19.70
C ASP A 186 1.09 15.60 19.65
N ARG A 187 0.81 15.06 18.45
CA ARG A 187 0.43 13.65 18.30
C ARG A 187 1.61 12.68 18.26
N TYR A 188 2.68 13.04 17.57
CA TYR A 188 3.79 12.12 17.27
C TYR A 188 5.06 12.38 18.09
N ALA A 189 5.18 13.54 18.72
CA ALA A 189 6.28 13.89 19.63
C ALA A 189 5.78 14.13 21.07
N ASP A 190 4.79 13.35 21.51
CA ASP A 190 4.30 13.28 22.90
C ASP A 190 3.95 14.65 23.51
N GLY A 191 3.11 15.42 22.83
CA GLY A 191 2.72 16.73 23.31
C GLY A 191 3.91 17.66 23.43
N TYR A 192 4.74 17.79 22.38
CA TYR A 192 5.91 18.68 22.31
C TYR A 192 7.13 18.28 23.19
N LYS A 193 7.08 17.14 23.89
CA LYS A 193 8.18 16.65 24.74
C LYS A 193 9.23 15.81 24.00
N GLY A 194 8.91 15.40 22.78
CA GLY A 194 9.77 14.59 21.94
C GLY A 194 10.72 15.43 21.07
N PHE A 195 11.09 14.87 19.93
CA PHE A 195 11.99 15.49 18.96
C PHE A 195 11.58 15.12 17.53
N ALA A 196 12.15 15.82 16.54
CA ALA A 196 12.00 15.46 15.14
C ALA A 196 13.37 15.29 14.47
N LEU A 197 13.45 14.35 13.53
CA LEU A 197 14.63 14.07 12.73
C LEU A 197 14.41 14.54 11.29
N GLU A 198 15.35 15.29 10.73
CA GLU A 198 15.35 15.73 9.33
C GLU A 198 16.17 14.78 8.47
N TYR A 199 15.56 14.34 7.37
CA TYR A 199 16.18 13.50 6.37
C TYR A 199 16.17 14.17 5.01
N ASP A 200 17.30 14.08 4.30
CA ASP A 200 17.36 14.30 2.85
C ASP A 200 17.22 12.94 2.15
N LEU A 201 16.00 12.62 1.74
CA LEU A 201 15.65 11.33 1.14
C LEU A 201 15.71 11.31 -0.39
N ARG A 202 16.11 12.41 -1.05
CA ARG A 202 16.11 12.53 -2.53
C ARG A 202 16.93 11.45 -3.26
N ARG A 203 17.89 10.84 -2.56
CA ARG A 203 18.76 9.77 -3.10
C ARG A 203 18.58 8.42 -2.42
N CYS A 204 17.63 8.25 -1.50
CA CYS A 204 17.55 7.05 -0.67
C CYS A 204 17.23 5.79 -1.49
N ILE A 205 16.33 5.89 -2.47
CA ILE A 205 15.89 4.76 -3.32
C ILE A 205 17.09 4.12 -4.03
N PHE A 206 17.98 4.91 -4.64
CA PHE A 206 19.17 4.39 -5.31
C PHE A 206 20.12 3.66 -4.36
N LYS A 207 20.26 4.17 -3.13
CA LYS A 207 21.11 3.54 -2.11
C LYS A 207 20.49 2.23 -1.62
N TYR A 208 19.20 2.18 -1.35
CA TYR A 208 18.52 0.93 -0.97
C TYR A 208 18.55 -0.11 -2.09
N ASN A 209 18.35 0.30 -3.35
CA ASN A 209 18.49 -0.59 -4.50
C ASN A 209 19.90 -1.19 -4.59
N SER A 210 20.95 -0.41 -4.29
CA SER A 210 22.34 -0.93 -4.25
C SER A 210 22.59 -1.93 -3.11
N LEU A 211 21.74 -1.92 -2.07
CA LEU A 211 21.75 -2.88 -0.97
C LEU A 211 20.80 -4.08 -1.24
N GLY A 212 20.15 -4.15 -2.41
CA GLY A 212 19.18 -5.18 -2.74
C GLY A 212 17.85 -5.06 -1.97
N MET A 213 17.55 -3.89 -1.40
CA MET A 213 16.34 -3.66 -0.60
C MET A 213 15.23 -3.05 -1.46
N SER A 214 14.03 -3.66 -1.44
CA SER A 214 12.85 -3.17 -2.15
C SER A 214 12.15 -2.04 -1.38
N VAL A 215 12.79 -0.86 -1.38
CA VAL A 215 12.29 0.34 -0.70
C VAL A 215 11.84 1.38 -1.71
N ASN A 216 10.62 1.87 -1.55
CA ASN A 216 10.07 2.97 -2.32
C ASN A 216 9.76 4.15 -1.40
N LEU A 217 9.72 5.37 -1.95
CA LEU A 217 9.30 6.58 -1.25
C LEU A 217 8.29 7.32 -2.11
N PHE A 218 7.06 7.49 -1.59
CA PHE A 218 5.96 8.12 -2.33
C PHE A 218 5.22 9.14 -1.47
N PRO A 219 4.64 10.19 -2.08
CA PRO A 219 3.72 11.07 -1.38
C PRO A 219 2.41 10.35 -1.08
N VAL A 220 1.73 10.73 -0.01
CA VAL A 220 0.35 10.34 0.23
C VAL A 220 -0.59 11.13 -0.68
N ILE A 221 -1.59 10.44 -1.22
CA ILE A 221 -2.70 10.94 -2.01
C ILE A 221 -3.88 11.19 -1.08
N TYR A 222 -4.34 12.43 -1.04
CA TYR A 222 -5.46 12.85 -0.21
C TYR A 222 -6.74 12.93 -1.04
N THR A 223 -7.73 12.11 -0.68
CA THR A 223 -8.95 11.92 -1.46
C THR A 223 -10.19 11.89 -0.55
N ASP A 224 -11.34 12.30 -1.11
CA ASP A 224 -12.65 12.19 -0.44
C ASP A 224 -13.29 10.81 -0.67
N LEU A 225 -12.79 10.06 -1.65
CA LEU A 225 -13.26 8.73 -2.01
C LEU A 225 -12.15 7.71 -1.81
N ARG A 226 -12.46 6.59 -1.15
CA ARG A 226 -11.55 5.46 -1.06
C ARG A 226 -11.21 4.95 -2.47
N PRO A 227 -9.95 4.54 -2.72
CA PRO A 227 -9.58 3.94 -3.98
C PRO A 227 -10.40 2.66 -4.23
N ASP A 228 -11.06 2.61 -5.39
CA ASP A 228 -11.81 1.44 -5.84
C ASP A 228 -10.85 0.37 -6.39
N VAL A 229 -10.92 -0.81 -5.79
CA VAL A 229 -10.14 -2.00 -6.19
C VAL A 229 -11.04 -3.20 -6.52
N THR A 230 -12.32 -2.93 -6.82
CA THR A 230 -13.34 -3.96 -7.11
C THR A 230 -12.88 -4.95 -8.17
N LEU A 231 -12.25 -4.47 -9.25
CA LEU A 231 -11.71 -5.33 -10.32
C LEU A 231 -10.53 -6.18 -9.83
N ASP A 232 -9.59 -5.59 -9.10
CA ASP A 232 -8.41 -6.29 -8.57
C ASP A 232 -8.83 -7.42 -7.62
N GLU A 233 -9.79 -7.16 -6.73
CA GLU A 233 -10.32 -8.14 -5.78
C GLU A 233 -11.10 -9.26 -6.45
N GLY A 234 -11.93 -8.94 -7.45
CA GLY A 234 -12.64 -9.94 -8.25
C GLY A 234 -11.66 -10.86 -8.99
N ASN A 235 -10.57 -10.30 -9.52
CA ASN A 235 -9.49 -11.04 -10.17
C ASN A 235 -8.74 -11.95 -9.18
N ILE A 236 -8.39 -11.44 -7.99
CA ILE A 236 -7.74 -12.22 -6.94
C ILE A 236 -8.63 -13.36 -6.45
N HIS A 237 -9.91 -13.09 -6.19
CA HIS A 237 -10.89 -14.11 -5.79
C HIS A 237 -11.01 -15.22 -6.82
N THR A 238 -11.12 -14.84 -8.10
CA THR A 238 -11.16 -15.80 -9.22
C THR A 238 -9.90 -16.66 -9.24
N TYR A 239 -8.73 -16.03 -9.19
CA TYR A 239 -7.45 -16.73 -9.20
C TYR A 239 -7.33 -17.74 -8.02
N GLU A 240 -7.61 -17.31 -6.80
CA GLU A 240 -7.47 -18.14 -5.61
C GLU A 240 -8.48 -19.30 -5.57
N TYR A 241 -9.71 -19.09 -6.03
CA TYR A 241 -10.71 -20.17 -6.13
C TYR A 241 -10.25 -21.28 -7.08
N PHE A 242 -9.84 -20.92 -8.30
CA PHE A 242 -9.42 -21.91 -9.29
C PHE A 242 -8.09 -22.59 -8.92
N LYS A 243 -7.27 -21.93 -8.10
CA LYS A 243 -6.05 -22.51 -7.53
C LYS A 243 -6.35 -23.61 -6.54
N GLN A 244 -7.38 -23.44 -5.70
CA GLN A 244 -7.76 -24.41 -4.68
C GLN A 244 -8.36 -25.69 -5.27
N ILE A 245 -9.16 -25.58 -6.33
CA ILE A 245 -9.80 -26.76 -6.95
C ILE A 245 -8.88 -27.54 -7.91
N GLY A 246 -7.64 -27.07 -8.13
CA GLY A 246 -6.60 -27.83 -8.82
C GLY A 246 -6.72 -27.94 -10.35
N ASP A 247 -7.58 -27.14 -11.01
CA ASP A 247 -7.71 -27.13 -12.47
C ASP A 247 -6.51 -26.40 -13.11
N LYS A 248 -5.38 -27.13 -13.27
CA LYS A 248 -4.12 -26.60 -13.83
C LYS A 248 -4.27 -25.98 -15.22
N ASN A 249 -5.21 -26.48 -16.03
CA ASN A 249 -5.45 -25.97 -17.38
C ASN A 249 -6.22 -24.64 -17.35
N TRP A 250 -7.22 -24.54 -16.48
CA TRP A 250 -7.92 -23.28 -16.26
C TRP A 250 -7.04 -22.28 -15.53
N LEU A 251 -6.18 -22.71 -14.60
CA LEU A 251 -5.18 -21.86 -13.96
C LEU A 251 -4.17 -21.25 -14.94
N SER A 252 -3.71 -22.02 -15.92
CA SER A 252 -2.82 -21.55 -16.98
C SER A 252 -3.51 -20.56 -17.93
N PHE A 253 -4.78 -20.80 -18.24
CA PHE A 253 -5.60 -19.91 -19.05
C PHE A 253 -6.00 -18.63 -18.28
N LEU A 254 -6.34 -18.74 -17.01
CA LEU A 254 -6.65 -17.59 -16.17
C LEU A 254 -5.42 -16.77 -15.86
N SER A 255 -4.26 -17.38 -15.60
CA SER A 255 -3.03 -16.62 -15.35
C SER A 255 -2.54 -15.85 -16.59
N SER A 256 -2.97 -16.23 -17.79
CA SER A 256 -2.68 -15.49 -19.02
C SER A 256 -3.69 -14.39 -19.34
N ILE A 257 -4.86 -14.37 -18.68
CA ILE A 257 -5.96 -13.41 -18.95
C ILE A 257 -6.23 -12.49 -17.75
N ILE A 258 -6.08 -13.01 -16.54
CA ILE A 258 -6.27 -12.33 -15.27
C ILE A 258 -4.89 -11.97 -14.72
N SER A 259 -4.51 -10.70 -14.85
CA SER A 259 -3.37 -10.15 -14.12
C SER A 259 -3.82 -9.19 -13.03
N VAL A 260 -3.24 -9.36 -11.85
CA VAL A 260 -3.31 -8.37 -10.78
C VAL A 260 -2.28 -7.30 -11.08
N ASN A 261 -2.69 -6.03 -11.01
CA ASN A 261 -1.77 -4.91 -11.19
C ASN A 261 -0.74 -4.91 -10.05
N GLN A 262 0.56 -4.87 -10.31
CA GLN A 262 1.56 -4.77 -9.23
C GLN A 262 1.34 -3.52 -8.37
N LEU A 263 0.84 -2.42 -8.96
CA LEU A 263 0.54 -1.19 -8.24
C LEU A 263 -0.60 -1.33 -7.23
N TYR A 264 -1.46 -2.35 -7.35
CA TYR A 264 -2.49 -2.66 -6.35
C TYR A 264 -1.91 -2.75 -4.93
N TRP A 265 -0.76 -3.42 -4.79
CA TRP A 265 -0.09 -3.59 -3.51
C TRP A 265 0.44 -2.26 -2.94
N TYR A 266 0.76 -1.28 -3.79
CA TYR A 266 1.18 0.04 -3.33
C TYR A 266 -0.01 0.94 -3.03
N ARG A 267 -1.05 0.91 -3.88
CA ARG A 267 -2.24 1.77 -3.76
C ARG A 267 -2.82 1.72 -2.36
N VAL A 268 -2.93 0.56 -1.74
CA VAL A 268 -3.46 0.45 -0.37
C VAL A 268 -2.78 1.37 0.65
N TYR A 269 -1.47 1.60 0.53
CA TYR A 269 -0.73 2.42 1.49
C TYR A 269 -0.61 3.88 1.07
N LEU A 270 -1.17 4.30 -0.07
CA LEU A 270 -0.95 5.65 -0.61
C LEU A 270 -2.11 6.61 -0.39
N TYR A 271 -3.30 6.13 -0.02
CA TYR A 271 -4.48 7.01 0.11
C TYR A 271 -4.85 7.28 1.57
N LYS A 272 -5.22 8.52 1.86
CA LYS A 272 -5.81 8.95 3.13
C LYS A 272 -6.99 9.88 2.88
N ASP A 273 -7.89 9.94 3.86
CA ASP A 273 -8.98 10.89 3.87
C ASP A 273 -8.42 12.33 3.81
N ARG A 274 -8.88 13.11 2.83
CA ARG A 274 -8.37 14.47 2.62
C ARG A 274 -8.67 15.38 3.80
N LYS A 275 -9.93 15.38 4.25
CA LYS A 275 -10.40 16.30 5.28
C LYS A 275 -9.66 16.10 6.61
N GLU A 276 -9.38 14.85 6.96
CA GLU A 276 -8.79 14.49 8.25
C GLU A 276 -7.25 14.49 8.26
N TYR A 277 -6.58 14.39 7.10
CA TYR A 277 -5.12 14.15 7.05
C TYR A 277 -4.31 15.01 6.07
N GLU A 278 -4.92 15.83 5.20
CA GLU A 278 -4.18 16.59 4.17
C GLU A 278 -3.10 17.53 4.76
N TYR A 279 -3.33 18.08 5.94
CA TYR A 279 -2.37 18.95 6.65
C TYR A 279 -1.08 18.22 7.08
N GLU A 280 -1.04 16.88 7.04
CA GLU A 280 0.15 16.12 7.41
C GLU A 280 1.22 16.19 6.32
N HIS A 281 0.86 16.52 5.06
CA HIS A 281 1.78 16.57 3.92
C HIS A 281 2.72 15.35 3.88
N GLU A 282 2.12 14.17 4.01
CA GLU A 282 2.82 12.94 4.34
C GLU A 282 3.54 12.36 3.12
N TRP A 283 4.70 11.77 3.39
CA TRP A 283 5.46 10.89 2.50
C TRP A 283 5.69 9.55 3.19
N ARG A 284 5.49 8.44 2.46
CA ARG A 284 5.64 7.07 2.97
C ARG A 284 6.82 6.38 2.33
N MET A 285 7.74 5.94 3.18
CA MET A 285 8.73 4.93 2.82
C MET A 285 8.09 3.56 2.99
N ILE A 286 8.03 2.79 1.90
CA ILE A 286 7.37 1.50 1.83
C ILE A 286 8.44 0.45 1.52
N TYR A 287 8.66 -0.45 2.48
CA TYR A 287 9.61 -1.55 2.36
C TYR A 287 8.88 -2.89 2.23
N TYR A 288 9.09 -3.56 1.10
CA TYR A 288 8.56 -4.90 0.85
C TYR A 288 9.64 -5.96 1.12
N ASN A 289 9.50 -6.63 2.26
CA ASN A 289 10.23 -7.86 2.57
C ASN A 289 9.21 -8.94 2.96
N LEU A 290 8.85 -9.79 2.00
CA LEU A 290 7.81 -10.81 2.20
C LEU A 290 8.26 -11.94 3.14
N GLU A 291 9.55 -12.06 3.42
CA GLU A 291 10.11 -13.04 4.37
C GLU A 291 10.04 -12.56 5.82
N ASP A 292 9.78 -11.26 6.04
CA ASP A 292 9.74 -10.66 7.37
C ASP A 292 8.32 -10.60 7.94
N GLU A 293 8.05 -11.52 8.88
CA GLU A 293 6.77 -11.62 9.59
C GLU A 293 6.73 -10.83 10.91
N ASN A 294 7.68 -9.94 11.19
CA ASN A 294 7.70 -9.16 12.44
C ASN A 294 6.83 -7.91 12.36
N ASP A 295 6.35 -7.42 13.50
CA ASP A 295 5.56 -6.17 13.53
C ASP A 295 6.38 -4.95 13.12
N TYR A 296 7.68 -4.97 13.45
CA TYR A 296 8.63 -3.89 13.23
C TYR A 296 9.89 -4.39 12.53
N VAL A 297 10.49 -3.52 11.73
CA VAL A 297 11.82 -3.70 11.14
C VAL A 297 12.61 -2.40 11.24
N ALA A 298 13.92 -2.51 11.38
CA ALA A 298 14.83 -1.36 11.32
C ALA A 298 15.72 -1.49 10.08
N ILE A 299 15.76 -0.45 9.25
CA ILE A 299 16.63 -0.38 8.08
C ILE A 299 17.63 0.76 8.25
N PRO A 300 18.84 0.69 7.67
CA PRO A 300 19.82 1.78 7.79
C PRO A 300 19.28 3.06 7.15
N ASP A 301 19.58 4.24 7.72
CA ASP A 301 19.19 5.54 7.16
C ASP A 301 19.92 5.91 5.86
N VAL A 302 20.88 5.08 5.43
CA VAL A 302 21.75 5.24 4.26
C VAL A 302 22.42 6.62 4.17
N GLY A 303 22.72 7.24 5.32
CA GLY A 303 23.34 8.56 5.43
C GLY A 303 22.42 9.73 5.05
N CYS A 304 21.11 9.52 5.12
CA CYS A 304 20.10 10.54 4.83
C CYS A 304 19.77 11.44 6.02
N LEU A 305 20.08 11.04 7.27
CA LEU A 305 19.85 11.88 8.45
C LEU A 305 20.76 13.12 8.44
N LYS A 306 20.18 14.32 8.64
CA LYS A 306 20.89 15.61 8.54
C LYS A 306 20.81 16.46 9.80
N ALA A 307 19.69 16.42 10.51
CA ALA A 307 19.50 17.27 11.67
C ALA A 307 18.52 16.67 12.68
N ILE A 308 18.58 17.20 13.89
CA ILE A 308 17.62 16.95 14.98
C ILE A 308 17.01 18.28 15.43
N TYR A 309 15.74 18.21 15.79
CA TYR A 309 14.92 19.32 16.25
C TYR A 309 14.33 18.95 17.61
N TYR A 310 14.60 19.76 18.62
CA TYR A 310 14.12 19.54 19.98
C TYR A 310 12.74 20.15 20.16
N GLY A 311 11.82 19.38 20.74
CA GLY A 311 10.48 19.87 21.06
C GLY A 311 10.51 20.94 22.16
N PRO A 312 9.58 21.90 22.14
CA PRO A 312 9.54 23.00 23.12
C PRO A 312 9.54 22.54 24.60
N ASP A 313 8.92 21.40 24.87
CA ASP A 313 8.72 20.87 26.24
C ASP A 313 9.63 19.68 26.54
N ILE A 314 10.67 19.44 25.73
CA ILE A 314 11.62 18.36 25.98
C ILE A 314 12.32 18.57 27.33
N SER A 315 12.52 17.49 28.08
CA SER A 315 13.24 17.59 29.35
C SER A 315 14.72 17.90 29.10
N GLN A 316 15.34 18.66 30.01
CA GLN A 316 16.75 19.00 29.90
C GLN A 316 17.65 17.77 29.88
N LYS A 317 17.27 16.70 30.59
CA LYS A 317 17.99 15.43 30.62
C LYS A 317 17.97 14.77 29.24
N ASP A 318 16.79 14.65 28.64
CA ASP A 318 16.64 13.96 27.36
C ASP A 318 17.26 14.77 26.21
N LYS A 319 17.13 16.10 26.26
CA LYS A 319 17.82 17.01 25.32
C LYS A 319 19.33 16.84 25.40
N GLN A 320 19.91 16.74 26.61
CA GLN A 320 21.35 16.52 26.78
C GLN A 320 21.80 15.16 26.20
N GLU A 321 21.02 14.10 26.41
CA GLU A 321 21.32 12.78 25.84
C GLU A 321 21.29 12.82 24.31
N LEU A 322 20.24 13.40 23.73
CA LEU A 322 20.11 13.54 22.28
C LEU A 322 21.19 14.45 21.68
N HIS A 323 21.57 15.52 22.37
CA HIS A 323 22.66 16.42 21.98
C HIS A 323 23.99 15.67 21.88
N GLN A 324 24.34 14.84 22.86
CA GLN A 324 25.56 14.02 22.80
C GLN A 324 25.58 13.15 21.55
N ILE A 325 24.47 12.48 21.25
CA ILE A 325 24.34 11.64 20.04
C ILE A 325 24.43 12.49 18.76
N ALA A 326 23.83 13.68 18.75
CA ALA A 326 23.85 14.58 17.60
C ALA A 326 25.27 15.09 17.29
N VAL A 327 26.02 15.52 18.31
CA VAL A 327 27.42 15.94 18.21
C VAL A 327 28.31 14.80 17.72
N GLU A 328 28.19 13.61 18.32
CA GLU A 328 28.93 12.41 17.88
C GLU A 328 28.70 12.07 16.40
N LYS A 329 27.49 12.39 15.89
CA LYS A 329 27.12 12.13 14.50
C LYS A 329 27.36 13.30 13.55
N GLY A 330 27.79 14.46 14.07
CA GLY A 330 27.96 15.69 13.29
C GLY A 330 26.65 16.20 12.67
N LEU A 331 25.53 16.07 13.39
CA LEU A 331 24.22 16.54 12.93
C LEU A 331 24.04 18.02 13.26
N LYS A 332 23.22 18.71 12.47
CA LYS A 332 22.76 20.06 12.83
C LYS A 332 21.69 19.95 13.89
N GLU A 333 21.65 20.93 14.78
CA GLU A 333 20.75 20.94 15.92
C GLU A 333 19.92 22.21 15.93
N TYR A 334 18.65 22.05 16.29
CA TYR A 334 17.68 23.14 16.31
C TYR A 334 16.75 23.04 17.51
N ASP A 335 16.45 24.19 18.11
CA ASP A 335 15.36 24.34 19.07
C ASP A 335 14.10 24.80 18.37
N VAL A 336 12.96 24.25 18.80
CA VAL A 336 11.63 24.64 18.34
C VAL A 336 10.86 25.21 19.52
N ASP A 337 10.33 26.42 19.36
CA ASP A 337 9.60 27.13 20.41
C ASP A 337 8.38 27.85 19.81
N LEU A 338 7.44 28.28 20.65
CA LEU A 338 6.42 29.24 20.22
C LEU A 338 7.08 30.59 19.88
N ASP A 339 6.71 31.21 18.76
CA ASP A 339 7.23 32.53 18.41
C ASP A 339 6.58 33.64 19.25
N THR A 340 7.15 33.90 20.43
CA THR A 340 6.68 34.96 21.33
C THR A 340 6.86 36.38 20.79
N GLY A 341 7.63 36.55 19.70
CA GLY A 341 7.77 37.82 18.99
C GLY A 341 6.62 38.12 18.03
N SER A 342 5.76 37.13 17.76
CA SER A 342 4.62 37.23 16.85
C SER A 342 3.30 37.13 17.62
N ARG A 343 2.24 37.76 17.09
CA ARG A 343 0.87 37.56 17.59
C ARG A 343 0.22 36.28 17.05
N ARG A 344 0.93 35.55 16.18
CA ARG A 344 0.46 34.28 15.60
C ARG A 344 0.91 33.10 16.45
N TYR A 345 0.19 31.99 16.36
CA TYR A 345 0.52 30.75 17.04
C TYR A 345 1.54 29.89 16.25
N ASP A 346 2.53 30.54 15.64
CA ASP A 346 3.51 29.89 14.79
C ASP A 346 4.68 29.40 15.64
N LEU A 347 5.26 28.25 15.27
CA LEU A 347 6.48 27.76 15.91
C LEU A 347 7.71 28.39 15.23
N ARG A 348 8.69 28.84 16.01
CA ARG A 348 9.98 29.33 15.55
C ARG A 348 11.03 28.23 15.68
N VAL A 349 11.85 28.08 14.65
CA VAL A 349 13.01 27.18 14.63
C VAL A 349 14.28 28.01 14.78
N THR A 350 15.13 27.66 15.76
CA THR A 350 16.37 28.37 16.05
C THR A 350 17.54 27.39 15.97
N ALA A 351 18.56 27.70 15.17
CA ALA A 351 19.77 26.87 15.10
C ALA A 351 20.57 26.97 16.41
N ILE A 352 21.01 25.82 16.92
CA ILE A 352 21.96 25.74 18.04
C ILE A 352 23.38 25.88 17.46
N LYS A 353 24.21 26.68 18.11
CA LYS A 353 25.57 26.99 17.66
C LYS A 353 26.58 25.95 18.11
#